data_AF-A0A9W8MS54-F1
#
_entry.id   AF-A0A9W8MS54-F1
#
_cell.length_a   1.000
_cell.length_b   1.000
_cell.length_c   1.000
_cell.angle_alpha   90.00
_cell.angle_beta   90.00
_cell.angle_gamma   90.00
#
_symmetry.space_group_name_H-M   'P 1'
#
loop_
_entity.id
_entity.type
_entity.pdbx_description
1 polymer ?
#
loop_
_entity_poly.entity_id
_entity_poly.type
_entity_poly.pdbx_seq_one_letter_code
_entity_poly.pdbx_strand_id
1 'polypeptide(L)'
;MRAAWLPYFDNVNVIIFLSPVSVFDQRLEEDPKVNRLEDSIILWTSICSSKLLSKTQLILFLNKCDLLRRKLKRGVKVNQYLPSFGDRPNEVITVVKYLREKFKDIQKQHSPEHRSVYIYPTTVTVIIPCPYESDYSTWSRLCEGHNRDCNDAGDHPETGAVSSWPHTTTPNPP
;
A
#
# COMPACT_ATOMS: atom_id res chain seq x y z
N MET A 1 1.10 12.08 26.49
CA MET A 1 2.54 12.08 26.85
C MET A 1 3.33 11.34 25.77
N ARG A 2 4.07 12.04 24.91
CA ARG A 2 4.86 11.43 23.79
C ARG A 2 6.37 11.70 23.88
N ALA A 3 6.88 12.17 25.02
CA ALA A 3 8.25 12.69 25.15
C ALA A 3 9.21 11.83 26.00
N ALA A 4 8.89 10.56 26.30
CA ALA A 4 9.72 9.74 27.19
C ALA A 4 10.99 9.13 26.53
N TRP A 5 11.15 9.28 25.21
CA TRP A 5 12.16 8.53 24.44
C TRP A 5 13.35 9.39 24.00
N LEU A 6 13.24 10.71 24.16
CA LEU A 6 14.23 11.70 23.73
C LEU A 6 15.67 11.47 24.25
N PRO A 7 15.92 10.99 25.48
CA PRO A 7 17.29 10.90 26.00
C PRO A 7 18.11 9.69 25.51
N TYR A 8 17.57 8.81 24.65
CA TYR A 8 18.31 7.63 24.13
C TYR A 8 18.80 7.78 22.67
N PHE A 9 18.69 8.97 22.08
CA PHE A 9 18.87 9.17 20.63
C PHE A 9 20.29 9.51 20.16
N ASP A 10 21.31 9.52 21.02
CA ASP A 10 22.66 9.93 20.60
C ASP A 10 23.38 8.92 19.69
N ASN A 11 22.86 7.69 19.51
CA ASN A 11 23.44 6.67 18.62
C ASN A 11 22.39 5.87 17.81
N VAL A 12 21.31 6.50 17.37
CA VAL A 12 20.33 5.81 16.50
C VAL A 12 20.76 5.92 15.04
N ASN A 13 21.23 4.81 14.47
CA ASN A 13 21.63 4.72 13.07
C ASN A 13 20.43 4.72 12.11
N VAL A 14 19.32 4.07 12.49
CA VAL A 14 18.15 3.88 11.62
C VAL A 14 16.85 4.04 12.42
N ILE A 15 15.87 4.73 11.85
CA ILE A 15 14.48 4.75 12.32
C ILE A 15 13.58 4.05 11.31
N ILE A 16 12.75 3.15 11.82
CA ILE A 16 11.70 2.48 11.06
C ILE A 16 10.36 3.07 11.47
N PHE A 17 9.68 3.73 10.55
CA PHE A 17 8.34 4.28 10.74
C PHE A 17 7.30 3.41 10.02
N LEU A 18 6.22 3.06 10.70
CA LEU A 18 5.11 2.31 10.12
C LEU A 18 3.88 3.21 10.00
N SER A 19 3.48 3.50 8.76
CA SER A 19 2.28 4.28 8.45
C SER A 19 1.21 3.37 7.85
N PRO A 20 0.10 3.09 8.56
CA PRO A 20 -0.96 2.26 8.02
C PRO A 20 -1.72 3.05 6.92
N VAL A 21 -1.61 2.66 5.66
CA VAL A 21 -2.29 3.38 4.56
C VAL A 21 -3.79 3.11 4.51
N SER A 22 -4.26 2.06 5.17
CA SER A 22 -5.68 1.67 5.15
C SER A 22 -6.58 2.53 6.04
N VAL A 23 -6.03 3.41 6.89
CA VAL A 23 -6.80 4.20 7.86
C VAL A 23 -7.21 5.59 7.33
N PHE A 24 -7.09 5.80 6.02
CA PHE A 24 -7.45 7.05 5.35
C PHE A 24 -8.93 7.45 5.54
N ASP A 25 -9.81 6.53 5.90
CA ASP A 25 -11.24 6.71 6.18
C ASP A 25 -11.56 6.70 7.70
N GLN A 26 -10.55 6.57 8.56
CA GLN A 26 -10.73 6.48 10.02
C GLN A 26 -10.35 7.77 10.72
N ARG A 27 -11.10 8.10 11.77
CA ARG A 27 -10.83 9.22 12.68
C ARG A 27 -10.13 8.74 13.95
N LEU A 28 -9.42 9.62 14.63
CA LEU A 28 -8.87 9.32 15.95
C LEU A 28 -10.01 9.12 16.96
N GLU A 29 -9.80 8.22 17.92
CA GLU A 29 -10.74 8.04 19.04
C GLU A 29 -10.68 9.24 19.99
N GLU A 30 -9.50 9.84 20.13
CA GLU A 30 -9.23 11.01 20.97
C GLU A 30 -9.79 12.30 20.36
N ASP A 31 -9.74 12.43 19.03
CA ASP A 31 -10.30 13.57 18.29
C ASP A 31 -11.01 13.12 17.01
N PRO A 32 -12.35 13.08 17.01
CA PRO A 32 -13.16 12.70 15.86
C PRO A 32 -13.01 13.63 14.65
N LYS A 33 -12.37 14.79 14.78
CA LYS A 33 -12.13 15.72 13.65
C LYS A 33 -10.84 15.38 12.88
N VAL A 34 -9.93 14.63 13.49
CA VAL A 34 -8.62 14.34 12.92
C VAL A 34 -8.62 12.98 12.23
N ASN A 35 -8.17 12.96 10.98
CA ASN A 35 -7.97 11.74 10.21
C ASN A 35 -6.70 10.99 10.68
N ARG A 36 -6.76 9.68 10.86
CA ARG A 36 -5.61 8.88 11.33
C ARG A 36 -4.42 8.88 10.37
N LEU A 37 -4.67 8.97 9.07
CA LEU A 37 -3.59 9.09 8.07
C LEU A 37 -2.93 10.47 8.15
N GLU A 38 -3.70 11.52 8.39
CA GLU A 38 -3.17 12.88 8.57
C GLU A 38 -2.33 12.98 9.85
N ASP A 39 -2.77 12.37 10.95
CA ASP A 39 -1.96 12.26 12.18
C ASP A 39 -0.62 11.54 11.93
N SER A 40 -0.64 10.46 11.13
CA SER A 40 0.58 9.75 10.74
C SER A 40 1.52 10.63 9.88
N ILE A 41 0.96 11.50 9.05
CA ILE A 41 1.72 12.48 8.25
C ILE A 41 2.35 13.53 9.17
N ILE A 42 1.61 14.08 10.14
CA ILE A 42 2.11 15.05 11.12
C ILE A 42 3.25 14.46 11.95
N LEU A 43 3.10 13.21 12.39
CA LEU A 43 4.13 12.50 13.13
C LEU A 43 5.40 12.29 12.29
N TRP A 44 5.24 11.89 11.02
CA TRP A 44 6.35 11.76 10.09
C TRP A 44 7.09 13.09 9.88
N THR A 45 6.36 14.20 9.73
CA THR A 45 6.94 15.55 9.63
C THR A 45 7.78 15.88 10.87
N SER A 46 7.30 15.51 12.06
CA SER A 46 8.00 15.76 13.33
C SER A 46 9.29 14.94 13.45
N ILE A 47 9.30 13.70 12.95
CA ILE A 47 10.51 12.87 12.86
C ILE A 47 11.48 13.46 11.83
N CYS A 48 10.96 13.94 10.70
CA CYS A 48 11.76 14.54 9.64
C CYS A 48 12.42 15.85 10.07
N SER A 49 11.75 16.67 10.88
CA SER A 49 12.25 17.98 11.34
C SER A 49 13.15 17.91 12.58
N SER A 50 13.23 16.75 13.25
CA SER A 50 14.05 16.60 14.45
C SER A 50 15.55 16.74 14.15
N LYS A 51 16.18 17.74 14.77
CA LYS A 51 17.64 17.96 14.70
C LYS A 51 18.43 16.82 15.36
N LEU A 52 17.87 16.20 16.40
CA LEU A 52 18.50 15.05 17.07
C LEU A 52 18.61 13.84 16.14
N LEU A 53 17.73 13.76 15.14
CA LEU A 53 17.67 12.67 14.18
C LEU A 53 18.28 13.06 12.82
N SER A 54 18.99 14.19 12.70
CA SER A 54 19.42 14.71 11.39
C SER A 54 20.29 13.71 10.61
N LYS A 55 21.13 12.96 11.34
CA LYS A 55 22.06 11.96 10.80
C LYS A 55 21.48 10.54 10.71
N THR A 56 20.27 10.33 11.23
CA THR A 56 19.63 9.01 11.27
C THR A 56 18.98 8.66 9.93
N GLN A 57 19.26 7.47 9.43
CA GLN A 57 18.64 6.91 8.23
C GLN A 57 17.16 6.62 8.47
N LEU A 58 16.29 7.03 7.56
CA LEU A 58 14.85 6.80 7.69
C LEU A 58 14.38 5.67 6.76
N ILE A 59 13.59 4.75 7.32
CA ILE A 59 12.86 3.70 6.60
C ILE A 59 11.38 3.86 6.93
N LEU A 60 10.55 3.93 5.89
CA LEU A 60 9.11 4.08 5.97
C LEU A 60 8.43 2.85 5.40
N PHE A 61 7.60 2.20 6.19
CA PHE A 61 6.70 1.14 5.75
C PHE A 61 5.29 1.68 5.59
N LEU A 62 4.79 1.65 4.35
CA LEU A 62 3.38 1.90 4.04
C LEU A 62 2.62 0.59 4.30
N ASN A 63 2.05 0.44 5.49
CA ASN A 63 1.49 -0.82 5.98
C ASN A 63 0.01 -0.99 5.64
N LYS A 64 -0.45 -2.24 5.63
CA LYS A 64 -1.85 -2.65 5.43
C LYS A 64 -2.38 -2.32 4.02
N CYS A 65 -1.53 -2.43 2.98
CA CYS A 65 -1.96 -2.27 1.59
C CYS A 65 -3.05 -3.28 1.17
N ASP A 66 -3.14 -4.43 1.84
CA ASP A 66 -4.20 -5.41 1.65
C ASP A 66 -5.58 -4.89 2.10
N LEU A 67 -5.63 -4.17 3.22
CA LEU A 67 -6.85 -3.52 3.70
C LEU A 67 -7.23 -2.34 2.82
N LEU A 68 -6.25 -1.55 2.35
CA LEU A 68 -6.49 -0.51 1.36
C LEU A 68 -7.18 -1.09 0.11
N ARG A 69 -6.64 -2.18 -0.45
CA ARG A 69 -7.23 -2.89 -1.60
C ARG A 69 -8.66 -3.34 -1.35
N ARG A 70 -8.95 -3.92 -0.18
CA ARG A 70 -10.32 -4.32 0.19
C ARG A 70 -11.28 -3.13 0.27
N LYS A 71 -10.82 -1.99 0.79
CA LYS A 71 -11.64 -0.76 0.88
C LYS A 71 -11.93 -0.14 -0.48
N LEU A 72 -10.94 -0.07 -1.35
CA LEU A 72 -11.13 0.45 -2.72
C LEU A 72 -12.07 -0.45 -3.53
N LYS A 73 -11.95 -1.78 -3.39
CA LYS A 73 -12.88 -2.73 -4.01
C LYS A 73 -14.33 -2.58 -3.54
N ARG A 74 -14.54 -2.17 -2.28
CA ARG A 74 -15.88 -1.86 -1.73
C ARG A 74 -16.44 -0.52 -2.24
N GLY A 75 -15.69 0.23 -3.04
CA GLY A 75 -16.13 1.51 -3.59
C GLY A 75 -15.86 2.71 -2.68
N VAL A 76 -15.07 2.56 -1.61
CA VAL A 76 -14.65 3.71 -0.80
C VAL A 76 -13.72 4.59 -1.64
N LYS A 77 -14.07 5.87 -1.79
CA LYS A 77 -13.31 6.81 -2.61
C LYS A 77 -12.29 7.58 -1.76
N VAL A 78 -11.01 7.54 -2.14
CA VAL A 78 -9.94 8.23 -1.41
C VAL A 78 -10.10 9.74 -1.44
N ASN A 79 -10.57 10.31 -2.55
CA ASN A 79 -10.75 11.75 -2.71
C ASN A 79 -11.73 12.38 -1.70
N GLN A 80 -12.66 11.60 -1.13
CA GLN A 80 -13.60 12.08 -0.10
C GLN A 80 -12.92 12.36 1.24
N TYR A 81 -11.84 11.63 1.54
CA TYR A 81 -11.11 11.75 2.81
C TYR A 81 -9.78 12.49 2.65
N LEU A 82 -9.22 12.47 1.43
CA LEU A 82 -7.97 13.09 1.08
C LEU A 82 -8.19 14.03 -0.12
N PRO A 83 -8.63 15.28 0.10
CA PRO A 83 -8.88 16.23 -0.99
C PRO A 83 -7.64 16.47 -1.87
N SER A 84 -6.44 16.40 -1.28
CA SER A 84 -5.16 16.53 -1.96
C SER A 84 -4.86 15.39 -2.95
N PHE A 85 -5.63 14.30 -2.93
CA PHE A 85 -5.56 13.23 -3.92
C PHE A 85 -6.20 13.63 -5.28
N GLY A 86 -7.10 14.62 -5.28
CA GLY A 86 -7.76 15.11 -6.50
C GLY A 86 -8.56 14.02 -7.24
N ASP A 87 -8.57 14.10 -8.56
CA ASP A 87 -9.36 13.23 -9.45
C ASP A 87 -8.58 12.00 -9.96
N ARG A 88 -7.52 11.61 -9.24
CA ARG A 88 -6.71 10.45 -9.61
C ARG A 88 -7.52 9.14 -9.54
N PRO A 89 -7.16 8.11 -10.33
CA PRO A 89 -7.83 6.81 -10.27
C PRO A 89 -7.86 6.22 -8.85
N ASN A 90 -9.01 5.69 -8.43
CA ASN A 90 -9.22 5.08 -7.12
C ASN A 90 -8.65 3.64 -7.05
N GLU A 91 -7.38 3.50 -7.45
CA GLU A 91 -6.66 2.23 -7.56
C GLU A 91 -5.55 2.14 -6.52
N VAL A 92 -5.28 0.93 -6.03
CA VAL A 92 -4.28 0.69 -4.98
C VAL A 92 -2.91 1.24 -5.36
N ILE A 93 -2.49 0.99 -6.60
CA ILE A 93 -1.17 1.40 -7.11
C ILE A 93 -1.06 2.93 -7.09
N THR A 94 -2.08 3.60 -7.62
CA THR A 94 -2.15 5.07 -7.69
C THR A 94 -2.15 5.70 -6.30
N VAL A 95 -2.92 5.15 -5.36
CA VAL A 95 -2.99 5.65 -3.98
C VAL A 95 -1.66 5.44 -3.25
N VAL A 96 -1.06 4.24 -3.35
CA VAL A 96 0.23 3.95 -2.73
C VAL A 96 1.34 4.83 -3.31
N LYS A 97 1.35 5.04 -4.63
CA LYS A 97 2.31 5.93 -5.30
C LYS A 97 2.17 7.36 -4.80
N TYR A 98 0.94 7.88 -4.75
CA TYR A 98 0.65 9.22 -4.25
C TYR A 98 1.14 9.39 -2.81
N LEU A 99 0.83 8.44 -1.91
CA LEU A 99 1.26 8.53 -0.52
C LEU A 99 2.78 8.46 -0.41
N ARG A 100 3.43 7.57 -1.17
CA ARG A 100 4.89 7.46 -1.21
C ARG A 100 5.54 8.80 -1.61
N GLU A 101 5.02 9.44 -2.65
CA GLU A 101 5.49 10.76 -3.10
C GLU A 101 5.28 11.81 -2.00
N LYS A 102 4.09 11.86 -1.40
CA LYS A 102 3.77 12.80 -0.30
C LYS A 102 4.73 12.66 0.89
N PHE A 103 4.99 11.44 1.37
CA PHE A 103 5.93 11.20 2.47
C PHE A 103 7.39 11.57 2.10
N LYS A 104 7.78 11.31 0.84
CA LYS A 104 9.11 11.65 0.32
C LYS A 104 9.30 13.17 0.23
N ASP A 105 8.29 13.89 -0.22
CA ASP A 105 8.34 15.35 -0.34
C ASP A 105 8.41 16.03 1.02
N ILE A 106 7.64 15.55 2.00
CA ILE A 106 7.72 16.03 3.39
C ILE A 106 9.13 15.82 3.95
N GLN A 107 9.71 14.64 3.72
CA GLN A 107 11.07 14.38 4.18
C GLN A 107 12.07 15.36 3.55
N LYS A 108 11.98 15.61 2.24
CA LYS A 108 12.84 16.57 1.56
C LYS A 108 12.66 18.01 2.06
N GLN A 109 11.44 18.42 2.34
CA GLN A 109 11.12 19.79 2.76
C GLN A 109 11.52 20.08 4.22
N HIS A 110 11.37 19.09 5.11
CA HIS A 110 11.56 19.30 6.54
C HIS A 110 12.90 18.77 7.08
N SER A 111 13.65 18.00 6.29
CA SER A 111 14.92 17.45 6.76
C SER A 111 15.98 18.55 6.84
N PRO A 112 16.64 18.73 8.02
CA PRO A 112 17.69 19.74 8.19
C PRO A 112 18.98 19.39 7.44
N GLU A 113 19.20 18.10 7.17
CA GLU A 113 20.32 17.59 6.37
C GLU A 113 19.82 16.70 5.23
N HIS A 114 20.60 16.59 4.16
CA HIS A 114 20.27 15.69 3.05
C HIS A 114 20.47 14.24 3.48
N ARG A 115 19.36 13.56 3.79
CA ARG A 115 19.34 12.13 4.13
C ARG A 115 18.45 11.36 3.18
N SER A 116 18.85 10.14 2.86
CA SER A 116 18.03 9.22 2.08
C SER A 116 16.82 8.77 2.89
N VAL A 117 15.70 8.50 2.22
CA VAL A 117 14.56 7.79 2.81
C VAL A 117 14.21 6.59 1.95
N TYR A 118 14.10 5.42 2.59
CA TYR A 118 13.62 4.22 1.94
C TYR A 118 12.14 4.03 2.26
N ILE A 119 11.31 3.87 1.23
CA ILE A 119 9.87 3.72 1.39
C ILE A 119 9.43 2.42 0.74
N TYR A 120 8.85 1.52 1.53
CA TYR A 120 8.39 0.21 1.06
C TYR A 120 6.90 0.01 1.35
N PRO A 121 6.10 -0.38 0.35
CA PRO A 121 4.76 -0.89 0.59
C PRO A 121 4.83 -2.26 1.26
N THR A 122 4.07 -2.41 2.33
CA THR A 122 4.02 -3.63 3.12
C THR A 122 2.58 -4.11 3.24
N THR A 123 2.42 -5.41 3.11
CA THR A 123 1.20 -6.12 3.50
C THR A 123 1.55 -6.93 4.74
N VAL A 124 0.56 -7.24 5.57
CA VAL A 124 0.76 -7.85 6.91
C VAL A 124 1.59 -9.16 6.87
N THR A 125 1.76 -9.77 5.69
CA THR A 125 2.54 -11.00 5.48
C THR A 125 3.81 -10.86 4.63
N VAL A 126 4.03 -9.78 3.86
CA VAL A 126 5.19 -9.65 2.94
C VAL A 126 5.60 -8.18 2.73
N ILE A 127 6.91 -7.91 2.76
CA ILE A 127 7.51 -6.69 2.20
C ILE A 127 7.48 -6.85 0.68
N ILE A 128 6.61 -6.12 -0.01
CA ILE A 128 6.56 -6.17 -1.47
C ILE A 128 7.66 -5.21 -1.96
N PRO A 129 8.75 -5.70 -2.58
CA PRO A 129 9.68 -4.81 -3.25
C PRO A 129 8.90 -4.00 -4.28
N CYS A 130 9.04 -2.67 -4.24
CA CYS A 130 8.35 -1.79 -5.19
C CYS A 130 8.66 -2.26 -6.63
N PRO A 131 7.66 -2.70 -7.42
CA PRO A 131 7.89 -3.10 -8.79
C PRO A 131 7.97 -1.83 -9.63
N TYR A 132 9.18 -1.29 -9.77
CA TYR A 132 9.53 -0.54 -10.97
C TYR A 132 10.70 -1.25 -11.64
N GLU A 133 10.42 -2.46 -12.09
CA GLU A 133 11.01 -3.01 -13.31
C GLU A 133 9.96 -3.98 -13.86
N SER A 134 9.49 -3.66 -15.05
CA SER A 134 8.55 -4.37 -15.91
C SER A 134 8.09 -5.78 -15.45
N ASP A 135 6.82 -5.92 -15.08
CA ASP A 135 5.90 -7.00 -15.46
C ASP A 135 4.90 -7.38 -14.35
N TYR A 136 3.68 -6.82 -14.45
CA TYR A 136 2.54 -7.14 -13.58
C TYR A 136 1.94 -8.53 -13.89
N SER A 137 2.21 -9.08 -15.09
CA SER A 137 1.66 -10.35 -15.59
C SER A 137 2.21 -11.55 -14.82
N THR A 138 3.49 -11.47 -14.41
CA THR A 138 4.19 -12.53 -13.70
C THR A 138 3.72 -12.64 -12.23
N TRP A 139 3.31 -11.52 -11.62
CA TRP A 139 2.77 -11.48 -10.25
C TRP A 139 1.36 -12.07 -10.13
N SER A 140 0.47 -11.85 -11.11
CA SER A 140 -0.86 -12.49 -11.12
C SER A 140 -0.77 -14.01 -11.16
N ARG A 141 0.16 -14.55 -11.97
CA ARG A 141 0.39 -16.00 -12.09
C ARG A 141 0.91 -16.64 -10.79
N LEU A 142 1.74 -15.92 -10.03
CA LEU A 142 2.29 -16.41 -8.75
C LEU A 142 1.24 -16.42 -7.62
N CYS A 143 0.29 -15.48 -7.61
CA CYS A 143 -0.79 -15.45 -6.63
C CYS A 143 -1.92 -16.46 -6.97
N GLU A 144 -2.17 -16.72 -8.26
CA GLU A 144 -3.15 -17.72 -8.70
C GLU A 144 -2.68 -19.17 -8.49
N GLY A 145 -1.36 -19.40 -8.46
CA GLY A 145 -0.76 -20.72 -8.22
C GLY A 145 -0.79 -21.22 -6.77
N HIS A 146 -1.09 -20.36 -5.79
CA HIS A 146 -1.05 -20.69 -4.35
C HIS A 146 -2.42 -20.73 -3.67
N ASN A 147 -3.52 -20.73 -4.45
CA ASN A 147 -4.89 -20.84 -3.95
C ASN A 147 -5.62 -22.08 -4.50
N ARG A 148 -4.90 -23.21 -4.59
CA ARG A 148 -5.49 -24.54 -4.74
C ARG A 148 -4.82 -25.43 -3.74
N ASP A 149 -5.35 -25.46 -2.53
CA ASP A 149 -5.28 -26.58 -1.57
C ASP A 149 -5.91 -26.09 -0.27
N CYS A 150 -7.23 -26.15 -0.19
CA CYS A 150 -8.06 -26.22 1.03
C CYS A 150 -9.54 -26.14 0.62
N ASN A 151 -10.09 -27.25 0.12
CA ASN A 151 -11.37 -27.80 0.60
C ASN A 151 -11.69 -29.09 -0.16
N ASP A 152 -11.70 -30.16 0.63
CA ASP A 152 -12.02 -31.53 0.30
C ASP A 152 -13.54 -31.75 0.21
N ALA A 153 -13.90 -32.91 -0.37
CA ALA A 153 -15.14 -33.67 -0.23
C ALA A 153 -16.47 -33.19 -0.87
N GLY A 154 -16.85 -33.94 -1.93
CA GLY A 154 -18.13 -34.68 -2.00
C GLY A 154 -19.41 -33.91 -2.36
N ASP A 155 -19.88 -34.04 -3.61
CA ASP A 155 -21.15 -34.68 -4.00
C ASP A 155 -21.40 -34.48 -5.51
N HIS A 156 -21.70 -35.58 -6.22
CA HIS A 156 -22.36 -35.63 -7.54
C HIS A 156 -23.76 -36.23 -7.28
N PRO A 157 -24.84 -36.01 -8.09
CA PRO A 157 -24.79 -35.75 -9.53
C PRO A 157 -25.93 -34.88 -10.13
N GLU A 158 -25.91 -34.80 -11.47
CA GLU A 158 -27.01 -34.46 -12.43
C GLU A 158 -27.61 -33.04 -12.46
N THR A 159 -27.40 -32.32 -13.57
CA THR A 159 -28.40 -32.16 -14.66
C THR A 159 -27.82 -31.29 -15.80
N GLY A 160 -28.22 -31.62 -17.02
CA GLY A 160 -27.54 -31.23 -18.27
C GLY A 160 -27.87 -29.85 -18.83
N ALA A 161 -27.04 -29.41 -19.79
CA ALA A 161 -27.50 -28.87 -21.07
C ALA A 161 -26.32 -28.62 -22.03
N VAL A 162 -26.57 -29.00 -23.27
CA VAL A 162 -25.78 -28.98 -24.50
C VAL A 162 -25.53 -27.57 -25.05
N SER A 163 -24.35 -27.33 -25.65
CA SER A 163 -24.17 -26.77 -27.02
C SER A 163 -22.66 -26.59 -27.30
N SER A 164 -22.04 -27.48 -28.10
CA SER A 164 -21.94 -27.46 -29.58
C SER A 164 -20.96 -26.40 -30.14
N TRP A 165 -19.73 -26.84 -30.41
CA TRP A 165 -18.75 -26.15 -31.25
C TRP A 165 -18.85 -26.64 -32.70
N PRO A 166 -18.82 -25.78 -33.73
CA PRO A 166 -18.52 -26.20 -35.09
C PRO A 166 -17.06 -25.87 -35.47
N HIS A 167 -16.35 -26.91 -35.91
CA HIS A 167 -15.10 -26.83 -36.66
C HIS A 167 -15.37 -26.68 -38.17
N THR A 168 -14.27 -26.51 -38.93
CA THR A 168 -14.08 -26.71 -40.39
C THR A 168 -14.48 -25.50 -41.28
N THR A 169 -13.76 -25.09 -42.34
CA THR A 169 -12.60 -25.57 -43.09
C THR A 169 -12.05 -24.39 -43.93
N THR A 170 -10.75 -24.35 -44.21
CA THR A 170 -10.12 -23.50 -45.24
C THR A 170 -10.43 -24.00 -46.67
N PRO A 171 -10.50 -23.12 -47.69
CA PRO A 171 -10.39 -23.52 -49.09
C PRO A 171 -9.08 -23.05 -49.76
N ASN A 172 -8.58 -23.88 -50.68
CA ASN A 172 -7.65 -23.61 -51.78
C ASN A 172 -8.23 -24.40 -52.99
N PRO A 173 -7.81 -24.25 -54.26
CA PRO A 173 -6.93 -23.28 -54.92
C PRO A 173 -7.62 -22.76 -56.22
N PRO A 174 -6.88 -22.42 -57.30
CA PRO A 174 -6.65 -23.44 -58.36
C PRO A 174 -5.18 -23.80 -58.60
#